data_AF-A0A7S0GEX5-F1
#
_entry.id   AF-A0A7S0GEX5-F1
#
_cell.length_a   1.000
_cell.length_b   1.000
_cell.length_c   1.000
_cell.angle_alpha   90.00
_cell.angle_beta   90.00
_cell.angle_gamma   90.00
#
_symmetry.space_group_name_H-M   'P 1'
#
loop_
_entity.id
_entity.type
_entity.pdbx_description
1 polymer ?
#
loop_
_entity_poly.entity_id
_entity_poly.type
_entity_poly.pdbx_seq_one_letter_code
_entity_poly.pdbx_strand_id
1 'polypeptide(L)'
;VIVTPHIRQVSIILDSSHKARMFTMLQDPIIRAISLFEYRKSAKSEPTWDPKLETMTIAEYAKTDMVENNWMTRILSGQYEGEMTQDNLKEAKRFLRETFLVGLVEKQEESWSRMQ
;
A
#
# COMPACT_ATOMS: atom_id res chain seq x y z
N VAL A 1 -2.77 18.63 1.82
CA VAL A 1 -2.60 17.20 1.49
C VAL A 1 -3.05 16.39 2.69
N ILE A 2 -3.99 15.46 2.52
CA ILE A 2 -4.44 14.56 3.59
C ILE A 2 -3.67 13.24 3.45
N VAL A 3 -3.05 12.78 4.54
CA VAL A 3 -2.40 11.46 4.61
C VAL A 3 -3.15 10.64 5.65
N THR A 4 -3.71 9.51 5.25
CA THR A 4 -4.52 8.67 6.14
C THR A 4 -4.45 7.20 5.75
N PRO A 5 -4.48 6.26 6.72
CA PRO A 5 -4.72 4.84 6.44
C PRO A 5 -6.19 4.54 6.08
N HIS A 6 -7.10 5.48 6.35
CA HIS A 6 -8.56 5.33 6.18
C HIS A 6 -9.05 5.88 4.84
N ILE A 7 -8.45 5.41 3.74
CA ILE A 7 -8.68 5.97 2.40
C ILE A 7 -10.12 5.78 1.89
N ARG A 8 -10.79 4.68 2.25
CA ARG A 8 -12.19 4.45 1.85
C ARG A 8 -13.12 5.45 2.54
N GLN A 9 -12.89 5.73 3.82
CA GLN A 9 -13.67 6.69 4.59
C GLN A 9 -13.49 8.12 4.03
N VAL A 10 -12.26 8.49 3.70
CA VAL A 10 -11.98 9.81 3.09
C VAL A 10 -12.54 9.94 1.68
N SER A 11 -12.68 8.84 0.92
CA SER A 11 -13.27 8.94 -0.43
C SER A 11 -14.73 9.45 -0.41
N ILE A 12 -15.46 9.27 0.70
CA ILE A 12 -16.88 9.69 0.83
C ILE A 12 -17.02 11.21 0.85
N ILE A 13 -16.02 11.93 1.36
CA ILE A 13 -16.06 13.40 1.42
C ILE A 13 -15.65 14.04 0.09
N LEU A 14 -15.34 13.25 -0.94
CA LEU A 14 -15.03 13.71 -2.28
C LEU A 14 -16.30 13.70 -3.13
N ASP A 15 -17.01 14.82 -3.14
CA ASP A 15 -18.26 14.98 -3.86
C ASP A 15 -18.20 16.17 -4.83
N SER A 16 -19.31 16.48 -5.49
CA SER A 16 -19.40 17.60 -6.43
C SER A 16 -19.08 18.96 -5.80
N SER A 17 -19.28 19.11 -4.49
CA SER A 17 -18.97 20.31 -3.71
C SER A 17 -17.53 20.33 -3.17
N HIS A 18 -16.90 19.15 -3.00
CA HIS A 18 -15.54 18.97 -2.50
C HIS A 18 -14.65 18.28 -3.55
N LYS A 19 -14.22 19.06 -4.55
CA LYS A 19 -13.39 18.57 -5.65
C LYS A 19 -11.94 18.36 -5.21
N ALA A 20 -11.62 17.19 -4.65
CA ALA A 20 -10.24 16.73 -4.54
C ALA A 20 -9.97 15.59 -5.54
N ARG A 21 -8.70 15.44 -5.94
CA ARG A 21 -8.22 14.31 -6.73
C ARG A 21 -7.35 13.44 -5.85
N MET A 22 -7.71 12.18 -5.69
CA MET A 22 -6.81 11.23 -5.05
C MET A 22 -5.81 10.74 -6.10
N PHE A 23 -4.55 10.63 -5.70
CA PHE A 23 -3.52 10.02 -6.52
C PHE A 23 -2.69 9.09 -5.64
N THR A 24 -2.05 8.11 -6.27
CA THR A 24 -1.19 7.16 -5.57
C THR A 24 -0.08 6.67 -6.48
N MET A 25 1.03 6.26 -5.85
CA MET A 25 2.16 5.63 -6.52
C MET A 25 2.20 4.16 -6.11
N LEU A 26 2.16 3.26 -7.09
CA LEU A 26 2.25 1.83 -6.86
C LEU A 26 3.61 1.29 -7.30
N GLN A 27 4.07 0.27 -6.60
CA GLN A 27 5.30 -0.45 -6.89
C GLN A 27 4.97 -1.93 -7.05
N ASP A 28 5.79 -2.66 -7.82
CA ASP A 28 5.73 -4.11 -7.86
C ASP A 28 5.66 -4.70 -6.43
N PRO A 29 4.74 -5.64 -6.16
CA PRO A 29 4.50 -6.13 -4.81
C PRO A 29 5.72 -6.86 -4.21
N ILE A 30 6.54 -7.53 -5.02
CA ILE A 30 7.74 -8.22 -4.52
C ILE A 30 8.80 -7.20 -4.14
N ILE A 31 9.04 -6.22 -5.01
CA ILE A 31 10.01 -5.16 -4.71
C ILE A 31 9.58 -4.38 -3.46
N ARG A 32 8.29 -4.06 -3.34
CA ARG A 32 7.75 -3.37 -2.17
C ARG A 32 7.91 -4.19 -0.89
N ALA A 33 7.68 -5.51 -0.94
CA ALA A 33 7.87 -6.40 0.21
C ALA A 33 9.32 -6.40 0.70
N ILE A 34 10.27 -6.42 -0.24
CA ILE A 34 11.71 -6.32 0.06
C ILE A 34 12.04 -4.96 0.68
N SER A 35 11.57 -3.87 0.07
CA SER A 35 11.79 -2.51 0.62
C SER A 35 11.22 -2.37 2.03
N LEU A 36 10.05 -2.94 2.30
CA LEU A 36 9.45 -2.95 3.64
C LEU A 36 10.30 -3.75 4.65
N PHE A 37 10.83 -4.90 4.24
CA PHE A 37 11.73 -5.68 5.09
C PHE A 37 12.98 -4.89 5.48
N GLU A 38 13.67 -4.29 4.50
CA GLU A 38 14.88 -3.49 4.75
C GLU A 38 14.59 -2.26 5.61
N TYR A 39 13.43 -1.62 5.40
CA TYR A 39 12.95 -0.55 6.27
C TYR A 39 12.79 -1.02 7.71
N ARG A 40 11.99 -2.07 7.94
CA ARG A 40 11.73 -2.60 9.30
C ARG A 40 13.00 -3.10 9.98
N LYS A 41 13.97 -3.62 9.22
CA LYS A 41 15.28 -4.05 9.74
C LYS A 41 16.11 -2.88 10.26
N SER A 42 16.09 -1.74 9.57
CA SER A 42 16.90 -0.55 9.90
C SER A 42 16.21 0.44 10.85
N ALA A 43 14.89 0.39 11.00
CA ALA A 43 14.06 1.33 11.76
C ALA A 43 14.13 1.16 13.30
N LYS A 44 15.34 1.10 13.89
CA LYS A 44 15.56 0.84 15.34
C LYS A 44 14.89 1.84 16.28
N SER A 45 14.58 3.04 15.81
CA SER A 45 13.93 4.09 16.58
C SER A 45 12.41 3.96 16.65
N GLU A 46 11.80 3.07 15.86
CA GLU A 46 10.35 2.90 15.86
C GLU A 46 9.87 2.02 17.01
N PRO A 47 8.75 2.36 17.68
CA PRO A 47 8.17 1.51 18.72
C PRO A 47 7.79 0.11 18.23
N THR A 48 7.54 -0.04 16.92
CA THR A 48 7.15 -1.28 16.24
C THR A 48 8.34 -2.08 15.72
N TRP A 49 9.58 -1.63 15.98
CA TRP A 49 10.78 -2.35 15.58
C TRP A 49 10.89 -3.69 16.32
N ASP A 50 11.22 -4.76 15.57
CA ASP A 50 11.48 -6.08 16.14
C ASP A 50 12.98 -6.41 16.00
N PRO A 51 13.72 -6.59 17.11
CA PRO A 51 15.14 -6.92 17.07
C PRO A 51 15.47 -8.21 16.31
N LYS A 52 14.52 -9.14 16.16
CA LYS A 52 14.70 -10.38 15.38
C LYS A 52 15.00 -10.12 13.90
N LEU A 53 14.61 -8.96 13.37
CA LEU A 53 14.83 -8.61 11.96
C LEU A 53 16.30 -8.26 11.66
N GLU A 54 17.08 -7.85 12.66
CA GLU A 54 18.45 -7.37 12.48
C GLU A 54 19.38 -8.45 11.91
N THR A 55 19.21 -9.69 12.36
CA THR A 55 20.04 -10.83 11.93
C THR A 55 19.38 -11.67 10.83
N MET A 56 18.11 -11.40 10.51
CA MET A 56 17.35 -12.18 9.54
C MET A 56 17.76 -11.85 8.10
N THR A 57 17.78 -12.86 7.24
CA THR A 57 17.88 -12.72 5.79
C THR A 57 16.49 -12.57 5.15
N ILE A 58 16.41 -12.03 3.93
CA ILE A 58 15.14 -11.93 3.20
C ILE A 58 14.47 -13.30 2.98
N ALA A 59 15.27 -14.36 2.77
CA ALA A 59 14.77 -15.71 2.55
C ALA A 59 14.17 -16.35 3.81
N GLU A 60 14.70 -16.01 4.99
CA GLU A 60 14.12 -16.41 6.28
C GLU A 60 12.85 -15.61 6.56
N TYR A 61 12.90 -14.29 6.35
CA TYR A 61 11.75 -13.40 6.52
C TYR A 61 10.54 -13.86 5.70
N ALA A 62 10.77 -14.23 4.44
CA ALA A 62 9.74 -14.72 3.52
C ALA A 62 8.98 -15.97 4.02
N LYS A 63 9.53 -16.72 4.99
CA LYS A 63 8.93 -17.92 5.58
C LYS A 63 8.21 -17.65 6.91
N THR A 64 8.26 -16.43 7.41
CA THR A 64 7.62 -16.04 8.68
C THR A 64 6.23 -15.47 8.46
N ASP A 65 5.43 -15.42 9.53
CA ASP A 65 4.15 -14.67 9.53
C ASP A 65 4.33 -13.15 9.61
N MET A 66 5.58 -12.66 9.67
CA MET A 66 5.88 -11.22 9.69
C MET A 66 5.74 -10.59 8.31
N VAL A 67 5.64 -11.40 7.25
CA VAL A 67 5.38 -10.92 5.90
C VAL A 67 3.98 -10.33 5.82
N GLU A 68 3.96 -9.09 5.38
CA GLU A 68 3.01 -8.59 4.40
C GLU A 68 2.04 -9.61 3.79
N ASN A 69 0.77 -9.57 4.20
CA ASN A 69 -0.29 -10.40 3.62
C ASN A 69 -1.25 -9.58 2.77
N ASN A 70 -0.98 -9.46 1.46
CA ASN A 70 -1.84 -8.77 0.49
C ASN A 70 -2.35 -7.41 0.98
N TRP A 71 -1.51 -6.69 1.74
CA TRP A 71 -1.91 -5.51 2.51
C TRP A 71 -2.62 -4.48 1.63
N MET A 72 -2.10 -4.21 0.45
CA MET A 72 -2.67 -3.24 -0.47
C MET A 72 -4.08 -3.63 -0.93
N THR A 73 -4.29 -4.90 -1.32
CA THR A 73 -5.62 -5.41 -1.70
C THR A 73 -6.59 -5.36 -0.54
N ARG A 74 -6.14 -5.65 0.69
CA ARG A 74 -6.96 -5.54 1.92
C ARG A 74 -7.46 -4.12 2.13
N ILE A 75 -6.55 -3.14 2.12
CA ILE A 75 -6.89 -1.73 2.32
C ILE A 75 -7.85 -1.22 1.23
N LEU A 76 -7.56 -1.52 -0.04
CA LEU A 76 -8.35 -1.04 -1.17
C LEU A 76 -9.72 -1.71 -1.27
N SER A 77 -9.82 -3.00 -0.96
CA SER A 77 -11.10 -3.73 -0.97
C SER A 77 -11.96 -3.47 0.27
N GLY A 78 -11.38 -2.91 1.34
CA GLY A 78 -12.04 -2.73 2.63
C GLY A 78 -12.15 -4.04 3.44
N GLN A 79 -11.61 -5.15 2.94
CA GLN A 79 -11.57 -6.44 3.63
C GLN A 79 -10.25 -6.58 4.40
N TYR A 80 -10.24 -6.17 5.67
CA TYR A 80 -9.01 -6.17 6.48
C TYR A 80 -8.62 -7.57 6.98
N GLU A 81 -9.60 -8.43 7.25
CA GLU A 81 -9.39 -9.75 7.84
C GLU A 81 -9.99 -10.88 6.98
N GLY A 82 -9.65 -12.12 7.32
CA GLY A 82 -10.16 -13.31 6.63
C GLY A 82 -9.46 -13.60 5.29
N GLU A 83 -10.06 -14.54 4.57
CA GLU A 83 -9.55 -15.03 3.29
C GLU A 83 -9.57 -13.93 2.21
N MET A 84 -8.49 -13.86 1.43
CA MET A 84 -8.38 -12.93 0.31
C MET A 84 -8.80 -13.62 -0.98
N THR A 85 -9.95 -13.23 -1.51
CA THR A 85 -10.55 -13.87 -2.70
C THR A 85 -10.34 -13.05 -3.97
N GLN A 86 -10.68 -13.64 -5.12
CA GLN A 86 -10.68 -12.92 -6.40
C GLN A 86 -11.67 -11.76 -6.44
N ASP A 87 -12.76 -11.82 -5.68
CA ASP A 87 -13.73 -10.73 -5.64
C ASP A 87 -13.19 -9.53 -4.86
N ASN A 88 -12.37 -9.75 -3.82
CA ASN A 88 -11.64 -8.67 -3.15
C ASN A 88 -10.66 -7.99 -4.11
N LEU A 89 -9.97 -8.76 -4.96
CA LEU A 89 -9.08 -8.19 -5.98
C LEU A 89 -9.86 -7.35 -7.01
N LYS A 90 -11.03 -7.82 -7.46
CA LYS A 90 -11.91 -7.06 -8.38
C LYS A 90 -12.36 -5.74 -7.73
N GLU A 91 -12.77 -5.78 -6.46
CA GLU A 91 -13.15 -4.61 -5.68
C GLU A 91 -12.00 -3.60 -5.57
N ALA A 92 -10.81 -4.06 -5.17
CA ALA A 92 -9.63 -3.21 -5.04
C ALA A 92 -9.27 -2.51 -6.36
N LYS A 93 -9.30 -3.25 -7.48
CA LYS A 93 -9.06 -2.69 -8.82
C LYS A 93 -10.14 -1.69 -9.21
N ARG A 94 -11.40 -1.97 -8.91
CA ARG A 94 -12.52 -1.05 -9.18
C ARG A 94 -12.32 0.28 -8.43
N PHE A 95 -12.06 0.20 -7.13
CA PHE A 95 -11.83 1.37 -6.29
C PHE A 95 -10.63 2.20 -6.77
N LEU A 96 -9.50 1.57 -7.10
CA LEU A 96 -8.36 2.28 -7.69
C LEU A 96 -8.72 3.03 -8.97
N ARG A 97 -9.40 2.35 -9.90
CA ARG A 97 -9.76 2.91 -11.21
C ARG A 97 -10.72 4.10 -11.10
N GLU A 98 -11.66 4.05 -10.15
CA GLU A 98 -12.72 5.03 -10.02
C GLU A 98 -12.32 6.23 -9.16
N THR A 99 -11.35 6.05 -8.25
CA THR A 99 -11.04 7.05 -7.23
C THR A 99 -9.65 7.66 -7.41
N PHE A 100 -8.68 6.94 -7.99
CA PHE A 100 -7.28 7.38 -8.02
C PHE A 100 -6.76 7.64 -9.44
N LEU A 101 -5.98 8.71 -9.56
CA LEU A 101 -4.94 8.78 -10.58
C LEU A 101 -3.75 7.92 -10.12
N VAL A 102 -3.50 6.82 -10.82
CA VAL A 102 -2.43 5.87 -10.46
C VAL A 102 -1.15 6.17 -11.24
N GLY A 103 -0.04 6.30 -10.52
CA GLY A 103 1.32 6.32 -11.02
C GLY A 103 2.10 5.06 -10.61
N LEU A 104 3.22 4.81 -11.28
CA LEU A 104 4.10 3.67 -11.02
C LEU A 104 5.47 4.19 -10.56
N VAL A 105 6.00 3.63 -9.47
CA VAL A 105 7.31 4.03 -8.92
C VAL A 105 8.43 3.83 -9.94
N GLU A 106 8.38 2.78 -10.75
CA GLU A 106 9.35 2.51 -11.82
C GLU A 106 9.32 3.55 -12.96
N LYS A 107 8.26 4.35 -13.05
CA LYS A 107 8.05 5.41 -14.05
C LYS A 107 7.76 6.73 -13.35
N GLN A 108 8.60 7.07 -12.38
CA GLN A 108 8.32 8.14 -11.44
C GLN A 108 8.17 9.49 -12.14
N GLU A 109 8.99 9.80 -13.14
CA GLU A 109 8.94 11.07 -13.88
C GLU A 109 7.63 11.21 -14.66
N GLU A 110 7.25 10.19 -15.44
CA GLU A 110 6.01 10.21 -16.22
C GLU A 110 4.77 10.17 -15.32
N SER A 111 4.86 9.46 -14.19
CA SER A 111 3.80 9.42 -13.19
C SER A 111 3.59 10.79 -12.55
N TRP A 112 4.67 11.47 -12.20
CA TRP A 112 4.59 12.80 -11.60
C TRP A 112 4.04 13.85 -12.56
N SER A 113 4.48 13.80 -13.82
CA SER A 113 3.98 14.71 -14.85
C SER A 113 2.46 14.64 -15.04
N ARG A 114 1.84 13.49 -14.76
CA ARG A 114 0.37 13.31 -14.84
C ARG A 114 -0.39 13.85 -13.62
N MET A 115 0.27 14.00 -12.47
CA MET A 115 -0.35 14.40 -11.21
C MET A 115 -0.21 15.89 -10.91
N GLN A 116 0.67 16.61 -11.63
CA GLN A 116 0.74 18.08 -11.66
C GLN A 116 -0.44 18.66 -12.45
#